data_AF-A0AAU9VC94-F1
#
_entry.id   AF-A0AAU9VC94-F1
#
_cell.length_a   1.000
_cell.length_b   1.000
_cell.length_c   1.000
_cell.angle_alpha   90.00
_cell.angle_beta   90.00
_cell.angle_gamma   90.00
#
_symmetry.space_group_name_H-M   'P 1'
#
loop_
_entity.id
_entity.type
_entity.pdbx_description
1 polymer ?
#
loop_
_entity_poly.entity_id
_entity_poly.type
_entity_poly.pdbx_seq_one_letter_code
_entity_poly.pdbx_strand_id
1 'polypeptide(L)'
;MTTESMKDLNRRRGSIRNRLTAFEKYVTPLLDVKEFNTVQLNQLRLRLTTMRELVLSFDDIQTQIELLDDDETGERQSDERESTENRFYEVIAKTLSLNRVF
;
A
#
# COMPACT_ATOMS: atom_id res chain seq x y z
N MET A 1 -6.31 16.44 21.79
CA MET A 1 -5.87 15.39 20.86
C MET A 1 -5.95 14.08 21.61
N THR A 2 -6.82 13.17 21.19
CA THR A 2 -6.80 11.78 21.68
C THR A 2 -5.61 11.09 21.03
N THR A 3 -4.62 10.69 21.82
CA THR A 3 -3.52 9.83 21.36
C THR A 3 -4.11 8.50 20.89
N GLU A 4 -3.90 8.13 19.63
CA GLU A 4 -4.33 6.82 19.13
C GLU A 4 -3.58 5.71 19.87
N SER A 5 -4.30 4.63 20.23
CA SER A 5 -3.67 3.50 20.89
C SER A 5 -2.85 2.67 19.90
N MET A 6 -1.79 2.01 20.37
CA MET A 6 -1.01 1.03 19.59
C MET A 6 -1.92 -0.01 18.91
N LYS A 7 -3.03 -0.41 19.57
CA LYS A 7 -4.01 -1.34 19.02
C LYS A 7 -4.76 -0.76 17.81
N ASP A 8 -5.12 0.52 17.85
CA ASP A 8 -5.85 1.18 16.77
C ASP A 8 -4.94 1.43 15.57
N LEU A 9 -3.70 1.87 15.81
CA LEU A 9 -2.67 2.02 14.79
C LEU A 9 -2.39 0.70 14.07
N ASN A 10 -2.18 -0.39 14.82
CA ASN A 10 -2.01 -1.73 14.25
C ASN A 10 -3.21 -2.17 13.41
N ARG A 11 -4.44 -1.86 13.84
CA ARG A 11 -5.66 -2.16 13.06
C ARG A 11 -5.69 -1.37 11.76
N ARG A 12 -5.37 -0.07 11.79
CA ARG A 12 -5.30 0.79 10.59
C ARG A 12 -4.23 0.30 9.62
N ARG A 13 -3.02 0.01 10.11
CA ARG A 13 -1.92 -0.62 9.33
C ARG A 13 -2.38 -1.93 8.67
N GLY A 14 -3.03 -2.80 9.43
CA GLY A 14 -3.62 -4.04 8.92
C GLY A 14 -4.64 -3.83 7.79
N SER A 15 -5.52 -2.83 7.95
CA SER A 15 -6.50 -2.47 6.92
C SER A 15 -5.83 -1.98 5.63
N ILE A 16 -4.77 -1.18 5.74
CA ILE A 16 -3.99 -0.73 4.59
C ILE A 16 -3.37 -1.93 3.85
N ARG A 17 -2.73 -2.87 4.56
CA ARG A 17 -2.16 -4.09 3.95
C ARG A 17 -3.20 -4.94 3.24
N ASN A 18 -4.42 -5.03 3.78
CA ASN A 18 -5.53 -5.72 3.11
C ASN A 18 -5.93 -5.03 1.80
N ARG A 19 -5.98 -3.70 1.79
CA ARG A 19 -6.25 -2.92 0.57
C ARG A 19 -5.14 -3.06 -0.47
N LEU A 20 -3.88 -3.04 -0.04
CA LEU A 20 -2.72 -3.33 -0.89
C LEU A 20 -2.85 -4.72 -1.54
N THR A 21 -3.17 -5.73 -0.73
CA THR A 21 -3.36 -7.11 -1.22
C THR A 21 -4.52 -7.23 -2.20
N ALA A 22 -5.63 -6.51 -1.97
CA ALA A 22 -6.76 -6.49 -2.89
C ALA A 22 -6.41 -5.79 -4.22
N PHE A 23 -5.57 -4.74 -4.17
CA PHE A 23 -5.10 -4.06 -5.37
C PHE A 23 -4.12 -4.92 -6.17
N GLU A 24 -3.19 -5.59 -5.49
CA GLU A 24 -2.28 -6.57 -6.10
C GLU A 24 -3.05 -7.67 -6.84
N LYS A 25 -4.06 -8.26 -6.20
CA LYS A 25 -4.96 -9.24 -6.85
C LYS A 25 -5.70 -8.69 -8.07
N TYR A 26 -5.96 -7.39 -8.11
CA TYR A 26 -6.58 -6.74 -9.26
C TYR A 26 -5.56 -6.50 -10.39
N VAL A 27 -4.32 -6.10 -10.07
CA VAL A 27 -3.29 -5.76 -11.06
C VAL A 27 -2.66 -7.01 -11.69
N THR A 28 -2.42 -8.07 -10.92
CA THR A 28 -1.68 -9.25 -11.39
C THR A 28 -2.28 -9.87 -12.66
N PRO A 29 -3.61 -10.13 -12.76
CA PRO A 29 -4.20 -10.70 -13.98
C PRO A 29 -4.14 -9.74 -15.18
N LEU A 30 -3.96 -8.43 -14.94
CA LEU A 30 -3.91 -7.42 -15.99
C LEU A 30 -2.54 -7.37 -16.67
N LEU A 31 -1.51 -7.95 -16.08
CA LEU A 31 -0.15 -7.96 -16.65
C LEU A 31 -0.06 -8.72 -17.98
N ASP A 32 -0.95 -9.69 -18.19
CA ASP A 32 -1.01 -10.50 -19.41
C ASP A 32 -2.04 -9.99 -20.44
N VAL A 33 -2.74 -8.89 -20.12
CA VAL A 33 -3.76 -8.31 -20.99
C VAL A 33 -3.11 -7.50 -22.11
N LYS A 34 -3.42 -7.82 -23.36
CA LYS A 34 -2.86 -7.13 -24.54
C LYS A 34 -3.43 -5.73 -24.73
N GLU A 35 -4.73 -5.55 -24.49
CA GLU A 35 -5.45 -4.30 -24.73
C GLU A 35 -6.48 -4.06 -23.63
N PHE A 36 -6.59 -2.81 -23.20
CA PHE A 36 -7.54 -2.39 -22.17
C PHE A 36 -8.60 -1.50 -22.79
N ASN A 37 -9.85 -1.69 -22.37
CA ASN A 37 -10.89 -0.72 -22.69
C ASN A 37 -10.81 0.52 -21.78
N THR A 38 -11.46 1.61 -22.20
CA THR A 38 -11.47 2.89 -21.47
C THR A 38 -11.94 2.78 -20.02
N VAL A 39 -12.88 1.87 -19.73
CA VAL A 39 -13.39 1.69 -18.36
C VAL A 39 -12.34 1.04 -17.48
N GLN A 40 -11.68 -0.02 -17.95
CA GLN A 40 -10.59 -0.68 -17.22
C GLN A 40 -9.43 0.28 -16.97
N LEU A 41 -9.11 1.13 -17.95
CA LEU A 41 -8.10 2.18 -17.82
C LEU A 41 -8.43 3.18 -16.73
N ASN A 42 -9.66 3.70 -16.73
CA ASN A 42 -10.09 4.68 -15.72
C ASN A 42 -10.10 4.06 -14.32
N GLN A 43 -10.53 2.80 -14.20
CA GLN A 43 -10.46 2.06 -12.93
C GLN A 43 -9.03 1.88 -12.45
N LEU A 44 -8.10 1.53 -13.34
CA LEU A 44 -6.69 1.36 -13.01
C LEU A 44 -6.07 2.68 -12.49
N ARG A 45 -6.35 3.79 -13.18
CA ARG A 45 -5.90 5.14 -12.78
C ARG A 45 -6.45 5.57 -11.42
N LEU A 46 -7.74 5.34 -11.16
CA LEU A 46 -8.36 5.68 -9.88
C LEU A 46 -7.77 4.85 -8.73
N ARG A 47 -7.58 3.55 -8.94
CA ARG A 47 -7.00 2.66 -7.94
C ARG A 47 -5.53 2.99 -7.69
N LEU A 48 -4.77 3.31 -8.73
CA LEU A 48 -3.38 3.76 -8.59
C LEU A 48 -3.27 5.04 -7.75
N THR A 49 -4.15 6.01 -7.98
CA THR A 49 -4.21 7.25 -7.18
C THR A 49 -4.47 6.93 -5.72
N THR A 50 -5.47 6.09 -5.45
CA THR A 50 -5.79 5.60 -4.10
C THR A 50 -4.57 4.91 -3.44
N MET A 51 -3.80 4.11 -4.17
CA MET A 51 -2.63 3.43 -3.59
C MET A 51 -1.53 4.40 -3.20
N ARG A 52 -1.30 5.47 -3.98
CA ARG A 52 -0.32 6.51 -3.63
C ARG A 52 -0.69 7.21 -2.33
N GLU A 53 -1.98 7.51 -2.12
CA GLU A 53 -2.48 8.08 -0.87
C GLU A 53 -2.31 7.13 0.32
N LEU A 54 -2.48 5.82 0.07
CA LEU A 54 -2.28 4.80 1.10
C LEU A 54 -0.82 4.64 1.52
N VAL A 55 0.15 4.86 0.63
CA VAL A 55 1.58 4.87 0.98
C VAL A 55 1.83 5.94 2.04
N LEU A 56 1.33 7.16 1.81
CA LEU A 56 1.48 8.27 2.76
C LEU A 56 0.78 7.97 4.10
N SER A 57 -0.41 7.38 4.04
CA SER A 57 -1.15 6.98 5.24
C SER A 57 -0.44 5.87 6.02
N PHE A 58 0.20 4.93 5.33
CA PHE A 58 0.99 3.87 5.95
C PHE A 58 2.21 4.45 6.65
N ASP A 59 2.95 5.33 5.99
CA ASP A 59 4.13 5.98 6.54
C ASP A 59 3.81 6.70 7.86
N ASP A 60 2.76 7.53 7.87
CA ASP A 60 2.28 8.21 9.08
C ASP A 60 1.93 7.24 10.22
N ILE A 61 1.16 6.19 9.93
CA ILE A 61 0.78 5.18 10.94
C ILE A 61 2.01 4.43 11.46
N GLN A 62 2.91 4.06 10.56
CA GLN A 62 4.11 3.29 10.88
C GLN A 62 5.06 4.12 11.76
N THR A 63 5.25 5.40 11.46
CA THR A 63 6.00 6.33 12.31
C THR A 63 5.36 6.48 13.69
N GLN A 64 4.03 6.59 13.77
CA GLN A 64 3.35 6.64 15.07
C GLN A 64 3.52 5.35 15.88
N ILE A 65 3.55 4.18 15.22
CA ILE A 65 3.85 2.92 15.88
C ILE A 65 5.29 2.92 16.40
N GLU A 66 6.26 3.28 15.58
CA GLU A 66 7.69 3.32 15.93
C GLU A 66 7.97 4.29 17.10
N LEU A 67 7.23 5.40 17.20
CA LEU A 67 7.34 6.34 18.31
C LEU A 67 6.72 5.83 19.63
N LEU A 68 5.77 4.90 19.54
CA LEU A 68 5.08 4.31 20.70
C LEU A 68 5.70 2.96 21.12
N ASP A 69 6.60 2.42 20.33
CA ASP A 69 7.28 1.16 20.58
C ASP A 69 8.53 1.44 21.42
N ASP A 70 8.53 0.99 22.68
CA ASP A 70 9.70 1.12 23.56
C ASP A 70 10.78 0.11 23.09
N ASP A 71 11.70 0.54 22.21
CA ASP A 71 12.98 -0.04 21.71
C ASP A 71 13.19 -1.57 21.53
N GLU A 72 12.54 -2.45 22.30
CA GLU A 72 12.65 -3.92 22.27
C GLU A 72 12.18 -4.55 20.94
N THR A 73 11.35 -3.86 20.17
CA THR A 73 10.80 -4.35 18.89
C THR A 73 11.16 -3.50 17.68
N GLY A 74 12.16 -2.61 17.79
CA GLY A 74 12.60 -1.73 16.71
C GLY A 74 12.95 -2.46 15.40
N GLU A 75 13.64 -3.60 15.47
CA GLU A 75 13.94 -4.43 14.29
C GLU A 75 12.66 -4.93 13.61
N ARG A 76 11.67 -5.40 14.39
CA ARG A 76 10.39 -5.87 13.84
C ARG A 76 9.63 -4.76 13.12
N GLN A 77 9.66 -3.53 13.64
CA GLN A 77 8.99 -2.40 12.99
C GLN A 77 9.70 -2.00 11.70
N SER A 78 11.04 -2.02 11.68
CA SER A 78 11.84 -1.80 10.48
C SER A 78 11.52 -2.83 9.40
N ASP A 79 11.46 -4.12 9.75
CA ASP A 79 11.12 -5.20 8.82
C ASP A 79 9.70 -5.06 8.25
N GLU A 80 8.71 -4.72 9.09
CA GLU A 80 7.32 -4.52 8.65
C GLU A 80 7.21 -3.33 7.69
N ARG A 81 7.95 -2.25 7.96
CA ARG A 81 8.04 -1.07 7.09
C ARG A 81 8.62 -1.44 5.74
N GLU A 82 9.83 -2.00 5.72
CA GLU A 82 10.51 -2.37 4.48
C GLU A 82 9.68 -3.34 3.65
N SER A 83 9.16 -4.40 4.27
CA SER A 83 8.34 -5.41 3.59
C SER A 83 7.08 -4.80 2.97
N THR A 84 6.38 -3.94 3.70
CA THR A 84 5.13 -3.34 3.21
C THR A 84 5.39 -2.28 2.13
N GLU A 85 6.40 -1.43 2.29
CA GLU A 85 6.78 -0.42 1.32
C GLU A 85 7.26 -1.04 0.01
N ASN A 86 8.09 -2.08 0.07
CA ASN A 86 8.54 -2.82 -1.10
C ASN A 86 7.35 -3.39 -1.90
N ARG A 87 6.33 -3.94 -1.21
CA ARG A 87 5.10 -4.41 -1.87
C ARG A 87 4.31 -3.27 -2.51
N PHE A 88 4.23 -2.11 -1.87
CA PHE A 88 3.61 -0.93 -2.49
C PHE A 88 4.34 -0.52 -3.76
N TYR A 89 5.66 -0.38 -3.71
CA TYR A 89 6.46 0.03 -4.86
C TYR A 89 6.36 -0.97 -6.00
N GLU A 90 6.42 -2.26 -5.69
CA GLU A 90 6.29 -3.32 -6.69
C GLU A 90 4.94 -3.26 -7.41
N VAL A 91 3.83 -3.20 -6.67
CA VAL A 91 2.49 -3.19 -7.29
C VAL A 91 2.22 -1.89 -8.05
N ILE A 92 2.72 -0.76 -7.55
CA ILE A 92 2.63 0.54 -8.23
C ILE A 92 3.44 0.52 -9.52
N ALA A 93 4.66 -0.01 -9.49
CA ALA A 93 5.52 -0.14 -10.67
C ALA A 93 4.89 -1.05 -11.73
N LYS A 94 4.35 -2.22 -11.32
CA LYS A 94 3.55 -3.11 -12.19
C LYS A 94 2.35 -2.39 -12.81
N THR A 95 1.67 -1.55 -12.03
CA THR A 95 0.54 -0.77 -12.56
C THR A 95 0.99 0.30 -13.56
N LEU A 96 2.12 0.96 -13.29
CA LEU A 96 2.66 2.01 -14.14
C LEU A 96 3.20 1.44 -15.47
N SER A 97 3.74 0.23 -15.49
CA SER A 97 4.17 -0.42 -16.74
C SER A 97 2.99 -0.71 -17.66
N LEU A 98 1.83 -1.08 -17.10
CA LEU A 98 0.59 -1.19 -17.87
C LEU A 98 0.16 0.17 -18.42
N ASN A 99 0.30 1.23 -17.62
CA ASN A 99 -0.08 2.58 -18.02
C ASN A 99 0.81 3.19 -19.13
N ARG A 100 1.94 2.55 -19.50
CA ARG A 100 2.80 2.94 -20.64
C ARG A 100 2.40 2.31 -21.97
N VAL A 101 1.44 1.37 -21.96
CA VAL A 101 0.88 0.75 -23.16
C VAL A 101 -0.19 1.67 -23.82
N PHE A 102 -0.39 2.89 -23.28
CA PHE A 102 -1.38 3.87 -23.72
C PHE A 102 -0.75 5.22 -24.06
#